data_AF-A0AA90SMQ2-F1
#
_entry.id   AF-A0AA90SMQ2-F1
#
_cell.length_a   1.000
_cell.length_b   1.000
_cell.length_c   1.000
_cell.angle_alpha   90.00
_cell.angle_beta   90.00
_cell.angle_gamma   90.00
#
_symmetry.space_group_name_H-M   'P 1'
#
loop_
_entity.id
_entity.type
_entity.pdbx_description
1 polymer ?
#
loop_
_entity_poly.entity_id
_entity_poly.type
_entity_poly.pdbx_seq_one_letter_code
_entity_poly.pdbx_strand_id
1 'polypeptide(L)'
;MTDAHIAKIMTLFDQKEEVAHIARSVRMEKIAENDFNLSVSSYVEAKDTREVVNITDLNNAIKTTVSKIDTLSRDIDVIVTEIEGSEA
;
A
#
# COMPACT_ATOMS: atom_id res chain seq x y z
N MET A 1 7.26 -4.05 -25.11
CA MET A 1 6.19 -3.28 -25.78
C MET A 1 5.52 -4.20 -26.77
N THR A 2 4.20 -4.34 -26.72
CA THR A 2 3.41 -5.22 -27.62
C THR A 2 2.53 -4.39 -28.54
N ASP A 3 2.13 -4.92 -29.68
CA ASP A 3 1.25 -4.22 -30.65
C ASP A 3 -0.08 -3.77 -30.00
N ALA A 4 -0.64 -4.61 -29.12
CA ALA A 4 -1.83 -4.26 -28.34
C ALA A 4 -1.60 -3.07 -27.40
N HIS A 5 -0.40 -2.94 -26.83
CA HIS A 5 -0.07 -1.80 -25.98
C HIS A 5 0.04 -0.51 -26.80
N ILE A 6 0.66 -0.58 -27.99
CA ILE A 6 0.78 0.56 -28.90
C ILE A 6 -0.60 1.01 -29.38
N ALA A 7 -1.47 0.08 -29.79
CA ALA A 7 -2.83 0.39 -30.20
C ALA A 7 -3.60 1.14 -29.11
N LYS A 8 -3.47 0.70 -27.85
CA LYS A 8 -4.10 1.37 -26.71
C LYS A 8 -3.60 2.81 -26.51
N ILE A 9 -2.29 3.04 -26.65
CA ILE A 9 -1.71 4.39 -26.59
C ILE A 9 -2.28 5.27 -27.72
N MET A 10 -2.36 4.73 -28.94
CA MET A 10 -2.90 5.48 -30.09
C MET A 10 -4.37 5.86 -29.90
N THR A 11 -5.20 4.95 -29.36
CA THR A 11 -6.60 5.26 -29.04
C THR A 11 -6.72 6.39 -28.02
N LEU A 12 -5.94 6.32 -26.92
CA LEU A 12 -5.96 7.36 -25.88
C LEU A 12 -5.54 8.73 -26.43
N PHE A 13 -4.56 8.75 -27.32
CA PHE A 13 -4.10 9.97 -27.97
C PHE A 13 -5.16 10.57 -28.91
N ASP A 14 -5.80 9.74 -29.75
CA ASP A 14 -6.82 10.17 -30.71
C ASP A 14 -8.06 10.74 -30.00
N GLN A 15 -8.50 10.07 -28.94
CA GLN A 15 -9.67 10.50 -28.15
C GLN A 15 -9.38 11.70 -27.24
N LYS A 16 -8.10 11.97 -26.94
CA LYS A 16 -7.66 13.02 -25.98
C LYS A 16 -8.34 12.91 -24.62
N GLU A 17 -8.71 11.69 -24.23
CA GLU A 17 -9.43 11.41 -22.99
C GLU A 17 -8.50 11.54 -21.78
N GLU A 18 -9.02 12.10 -20.69
CA GLU A 18 -8.31 12.12 -19.42
C GLU A 18 -8.55 10.81 -18.67
N VAL A 19 -7.49 10.05 -18.46
CA VAL A 19 -7.54 8.78 -17.74
C VAL A 19 -6.62 8.88 -16.52
N ALA A 20 -7.20 8.73 -15.34
CA ALA A 20 -6.48 8.83 -14.07
C ALA A 20 -5.21 7.97 -14.07
N HIS A 21 -4.10 8.58 -13.66
CA HIS A 21 -2.76 7.99 -13.62
C HIS A 21 -2.16 7.52 -14.96
N ILE A 22 -2.81 7.81 -16.09
CA ILE A 22 -2.39 7.33 -17.42
C ILE A 22 -2.24 8.49 -18.41
N ALA A 23 -3.25 9.34 -18.57
CA ALA A 23 -3.29 10.39 -19.58
C ALA A 23 -4.02 11.63 -19.08
N ARG A 24 -3.56 12.82 -19.49
CA ARG A 24 -4.19 14.09 -19.18
C ARG A 24 -4.09 15.04 -20.37
N SER A 25 -5.16 15.79 -20.62
CA SER A 25 -5.24 16.73 -21.74
C SER A 25 -5.04 18.15 -21.20
N VAL A 26 -3.83 18.69 -21.37
CA VAL A 26 -3.43 19.97 -20.76
C VAL A 26 -3.44 21.07 -21.80
N ARG A 27 -4.07 22.20 -21.46
CA ARG A 27 -4.09 23.38 -22.33
C ARG A 27 -2.74 24.09 -22.35
N MET A 28 -2.43 24.76 -23.46
CA MET A 28 -1.16 25.45 -23.69
C MET A 28 -0.85 26.50 -22.63
N GLU A 29 -1.86 27.22 -22.13
CA GLU A 29 -1.67 28.25 -21.10
C GLU A 29 -1.08 27.65 -19.82
N LYS A 30 -1.55 26.46 -19.43
CA LYS A 30 -1.07 25.74 -18.24
C LYS A 30 0.32 25.12 -18.44
N ILE A 31 0.72 24.88 -19.69
CA ILE A 31 2.08 24.47 -20.04
C ILE A 31 3.02 25.68 -19.93
N ALA A 32 2.58 26.85 -20.41
CA ALA A 32 3.35 28.09 -20.30
C ALA A 32 3.56 28.54 -18.84
N GLU A 33 2.54 28.39 -17.98
CA GLU A 33 2.66 28.63 -16.53
C GLU A 33 3.71 27.73 -15.85
N ASN A 34 3.95 26.54 -16.40
CA ASN A 34 4.93 25.58 -15.89
C ASN A 34 6.26 25.64 -16.69
N ASP A 35 6.60 26.81 -17.22
CA ASP A 35 7.85 27.08 -17.96
C ASP A 35 8.07 26.13 -19.15
N PHE A 36 6.98 25.77 -19.84
CA PHE A 36 6.97 24.81 -20.96
C PHE A 36 7.56 23.44 -20.63
N ASN A 37 7.56 23.05 -19.36
CA ASN A 37 7.95 21.72 -18.95
C ASN A 37 6.94 20.69 -19.50
N LEU A 38 7.41 19.73 -20.30
CA LEU A 38 6.58 18.68 -20.91
C LEU A 38 6.73 17.32 -20.22
N SER A 39 7.36 17.28 -19.03
CA SER A 39 7.50 16.05 -18.26
C SER A 39 6.14 15.50 -17.86
N VAL A 40 5.88 14.23 -18.16
CA VAL A 40 4.61 13.54 -17.85
C VAL A 40 4.30 13.59 -16.35
N SER A 41 5.32 13.49 -15.50
CA SER A 41 5.18 13.56 -14.03
C SER A 41 4.67 14.90 -13.51
N SER A 42 4.76 15.97 -14.31
CA SER A 42 4.23 17.28 -13.94
C SER A 42 2.72 17.38 -14.13
N TYR A 43 2.11 16.45 -14.86
CA TYR A 43 0.70 16.53 -15.25
C TYR A 43 -0.12 15.30 -14.90
N VAL A 44 0.52 14.13 -14.81
CA VAL A 44 -0.10 12.85 -14.49
C VAL A 44 0.44 12.36 -13.15
N GLU A 45 -0.45 12.24 -12.17
CA GLU A 45 -0.12 11.68 -10.86
C GLU A 45 0.13 10.17 -10.98
N ALA A 46 1.27 9.70 -10.48
CA ALA A 46 1.57 8.28 -10.47
C ALA A 46 0.57 7.52 -9.59
N LYS A 47 0.10 6.37 -10.07
CA LYS A 47 -0.77 5.49 -9.28
C LYS A 47 -0.02 5.03 -8.03
N ASP A 48 -0.65 5.20 -6.85
CA ASP A 48 -0.16 4.57 -5.63
C ASP A 48 -0.30 3.04 -5.77
N THR A 49 0.84 2.34 -5.70
CA THR A 49 0.91 0.88 -5.85
C THR A 49 1.20 0.18 -4.52
N ARG A 50 1.20 0.93 -3.40
CA ARG A 50 1.39 0.35 -2.07
C ARG A 50 0.24 -0.58 -1.73
N GLU A 51 0.58 -1.71 -1.12
CA GLU A 51 -0.40 -2.65 -0.60
C GLU A 51 -1.16 -2.03 0.56
N VAL A 52 -2.49 -2.10 0.52
CA VAL A 52 -3.34 -1.65 1.63
C VAL A 52 -3.39 -2.77 2.66
N VAL A 53 -2.58 -2.65 3.71
CA VAL A 53 -2.61 -3.58 4.85
C VAL A 53 -3.76 -3.19 5.78
N ASN A 54 -4.62 -4.16 6.11
CA ASN A 54 -5.64 -3.95 7.14
C ASN A 54 -5.01 -3.95 8.54
N ILE A 55 -4.69 -2.74 9.02
CA ILE A 55 -4.08 -2.52 10.35
C ILE A 55 -4.99 -3.03 11.48
N THR A 56 -6.31 -3.00 11.31
CA THR A 56 -7.26 -3.51 12.31
C THR A 56 -7.13 -5.02 12.47
N ASP A 57 -7.10 -5.76 11.35
CA ASP A 57 -6.95 -7.21 11.38
C ASP A 57 -5.57 -7.61 11.93
N LEU A 58 -4.52 -6.90 11.52
CA LEU A 58 -3.17 -7.12 12.03
C LEU A 58 -3.11 -6.93 13.55
N ASN A 59 -3.68 -5.85 14.07
CA ASN A 59 -3.73 -5.59 15.51
C ASN A 59 -4.56 -6.63 16.27
N ASN A 60 -5.64 -7.14 15.69
CA ASN A 60 -6.44 -8.21 16.28
C ASN A 60 -5.65 -9.53 16.36
N ALA A 61 -4.90 -9.87 15.30
CA ALA A 61 -4.02 -11.04 15.29
C ALA A 61 -2.89 -10.91 16.34
N ILE A 62 -2.29 -9.72 16.46
CA ILE A 62 -1.28 -9.43 17.47
C ILE A 62 -1.86 -9.61 18.87
N LYS A 63 -3.01 -8.99 19.18
CA LYS A 63 -3.66 -9.12 20.50
C LYS A 63 -3.98 -10.57 20.85
N THR A 64 -4.49 -11.34 19.89
CA THR A 64 -4.78 -12.77 20.08
C THR A 64 -3.52 -13.55 20.40
N THR A 65 -2.41 -13.23 19.73
CA THR A 65 -1.12 -13.90 19.94
C THR A 65 -0.54 -13.55 21.31
N VAL A 66 -0.57 -12.27 21.69
CA VAL A 66 -0.13 -11.81 23.02
C VAL A 66 -0.93 -12.47 24.13
N SER A 67 -2.26 -12.54 24.02
CA SER A 67 -3.10 -13.20 25.02
C SER A 67 -2.78 -14.69 25.20
N LYS A 68 -2.41 -15.40 24.11
CA LYS A 68 -1.94 -16.79 24.20
C LYS A 68 -0.60 -16.89 24.92
N ILE A 69 0.33 -15.98 24.61
CA ILE A 69 1.64 -15.91 25.28
C ILE A 69 1.44 -15.65 26.77
N ASP A 70 0.59 -14.69 27.16
CA ASP A 70 0.33 -14.38 28.57
C ASP A 70 -0.23 -15.58 29.34
N THR A 71 -1.12 -16.34 28.69
CA THR A 71 -1.66 -17.58 29.28
C THR A 71 -0.56 -18.62 29.48
N LEU A 72 0.25 -18.87 28.45
CA LEU A 72 1.35 -19.82 28.52
C LEU A 72 2.40 -19.43 29.57
N SER A 73 2.76 -18.15 29.67
CA SER A 73 3.69 -17.65 30.68
C SER A 73 3.13 -17.86 32.09
N ARG A 74 1.84 -17.61 32.30
CA ARG A 74 1.17 -17.84 33.59
C ARG A 74 1.10 -19.32 33.96
N ASP A 75 0.87 -20.20 32.99
CA ASP A 75 0.91 -21.64 33.20
C ASP A 75 2.33 -22.11 33.59
N ILE A 76 3.36 -21.53 32.96
CA ILE A 76 4.77 -21.78 33.34
C ILE A 76 5.04 -21.29 34.76
N ASP A 77 4.60 -20.08 35.13
CA ASP A 77 4.79 -19.54 36.49
C ASP A 77 4.15 -20.44 37.55
N VAL A 78 2.98 -21.01 37.27
CA VAL A 78 2.33 -22.00 38.14
C VAL A 78 3.21 -23.24 38.32
N ILE A 79 3.71 -23.82 37.22
CA ILE A 79 4.59 -25.00 37.27
C ILE A 79 5.88 -24.71 38.03
N VAL A 80 6.50 -23.54 37.80
CA VAL A 80 7.72 -23.12 38.50
C VAL A 80 7.46 -23.00 40.00
N THR A 81 6.35 -22.36 40.38
CA THR A 81 5.97 -22.22 41.80
C THR A 81 5.72 -23.58 42.46
N GLU A 82 5.09 -24.52 41.75
CA GLU A 82 4.88 -25.89 42.25
C GLU A 82 6.21 -26.62 42.45
N ILE A 83 7.16 -26.51 41.53
CA ILE A 83 8.49 -27.15 41.64
C ILE A 83 9.28 -26.53 42.80
N GLU A 84 9.37 -25.20 42.90
CA GLU A 84 10.11 -24.51 43.96
C GLU A 84 9.49 -24.78 45.36
N GLY A 85 8.17 -24.93 45.45
CA GLY A 85 7.48 -25.29 46.69
C GLY A 85 7.63 -26.77 47.09
N SER A 86 8.04 -27.63 46.17
CA SER A 86 8.24 -29.07 46.39
C SER A 86 9.65 -29.42 46.91
N GLU A 87 10.60 -28.50 46.78
CA GLU A 87 11.98 -28.67 47.26
C GLU A 87 12.22 -28.11 48.69
N ALA A 88 11.15 -27.72 49.40
CA ALA A 88 11.19 -27.17 50.77
C ALA A 88 10.86 -28.19 51.87
#